data_AF-B0XZ76-F1
#
_entry.id   AF-B0XZ76-F1
#
_cell.length_a   1.000
_cell.length_b   1.000
_cell.length_c   1.000
_cell.angle_alpha   90.00
_cell.angle_beta   90.00
_cell.angle_gamma   90.00
#
_symmetry.space_group_name_H-M   'P 1'
#
loop_
_entity.id
_entity.type
_entity.pdbx_description
1 polymer ?
#
loop_
_entity_poly.entity_id
_entity_poly.type
_entity_poly.pdbx_seq_one_letter_code
_entity_poly.pdbx_strand_id
1 'polypeptide(L)'
;MTQKKAKAADMLDGGKHTVYHAVQEASDEFTIETMAMMNERNEQLEKQLTTLKTKEKKARTELATLSTKPLLCELRHDVGQLEQETQAISSRLKKIQKRDSIQMSPEKRAELGKEWRRWNRIASVRKRICRDLWSRCLEVSPDNVCREELWVSTTTLDAALRRRSAVVSADFGHQDSLGLEGSFLR
;
A
#
# COMPACT_ATOMS: atom_id res chain seq x y z
N MET A 1 36.35 -22.56 -64.89
CA MET A 1 35.61 -23.39 -65.87
C MET A 1 34.34 -23.90 -65.21
N THR A 2 33.22 -23.26 -65.52
CA THR A 2 31.90 -23.55 -64.94
C THR A 2 31.24 -24.70 -65.70
N GLN A 3 31.29 -25.91 -65.14
CA GLN A 3 30.47 -27.01 -65.67
C GLN A 3 29.01 -26.77 -65.27
N LYS A 4 28.24 -26.29 -66.24
CA LYS A 4 26.78 -26.20 -66.16
C LYS A 4 26.23 -27.62 -66.33
N LYS A 5 26.02 -28.34 -65.23
CA LYS A 5 25.39 -29.68 -65.26
C LYS A 5 23.98 -29.52 -65.83
N ALA A 6 23.73 -30.16 -66.98
CA ALA A 6 22.39 -30.23 -67.56
C ALA A 6 21.47 -30.99 -66.60
N LYS A 7 20.32 -30.41 -66.28
CA LYS A 7 19.29 -31.05 -65.44
C LYS A 7 18.56 -32.07 -66.31
N ALA A 8 18.92 -33.35 -66.17
CA ALA A 8 18.19 -34.45 -66.80
C ALA A 8 16.80 -34.55 -66.16
N ALA A 9 15.75 -34.36 -66.96
CA ALA A 9 14.36 -34.50 -66.56
C ALA A 9 13.69 -35.45 -67.56
N ASP A 10 13.12 -36.54 -67.06
CA ASP A 10 12.33 -37.45 -67.86
C ASP A 10 10.89 -36.93 -67.94
N MET A 11 10.35 -36.97 -69.15
CA MET A 11 9.04 -36.46 -69.50
C MET A 11 8.11 -37.64 -69.76
N LEU A 12 7.11 -37.84 -68.88
CA LEU A 12 6.05 -38.83 -69.10
C LEU A 12 4.77 -38.09 -69.49
N ASP A 13 4.29 -38.35 -70.71
CA ASP A 13 3.10 -37.70 -71.26
C ASP A 13 1.83 -38.39 -70.75
N GLY A 14 1.41 -38.02 -69.54
CA GLY A 14 0.16 -38.45 -68.92
C GLY A 14 -1.04 -37.65 -69.44
N GLY A 15 -1.27 -37.64 -70.77
CA GLY A 15 -2.39 -36.93 -71.39
C GLY A 15 -2.22 -35.40 -71.43
N LYS A 16 -3.21 -34.63 -70.95
CA LYS A 16 -3.30 -33.16 -71.19
C LYS A 16 -2.22 -32.30 -70.51
N HIS A 17 -1.38 -32.86 -69.64
CA HIS A 17 -0.36 -32.10 -68.92
C HIS A 17 0.97 -32.85 -68.94
N THR A 18 2.03 -32.10 -69.27
CA THR A 18 3.40 -32.59 -69.19
C THR A 18 3.92 -32.42 -67.76
N VAL A 19 4.29 -33.52 -67.11
CA VAL A 19 4.91 -33.51 -65.79
C VAL A 19 6.40 -33.84 -65.94
N TYR A 20 7.26 -32.96 -65.41
CA TYR A 20 8.70 -33.17 -65.38
C TYR A 20 9.11 -33.80 -64.06
N HIS A 21 9.74 -34.97 -64.12
CA HIS A 21 10.37 -35.61 -62.97
C HIS A 21 11.88 -35.44 -63.04
N ALA A 22 12.52 -35.24 -61.88
CA ALA A 22 13.98 -35.30 -61.81
C ALA A 22 14.41 -36.76 -62.05
N VAL A 23 15.29 -36.99 -63.02
CA VAL A 23 15.82 -38.33 -63.29
C VAL A 23 16.59 -38.81 -62.07
N GLN A 24 16.12 -39.87 -61.43
CA GLN A 24 16.86 -40.59 -60.40
C GLN A 24 17.62 -41.72 -61.08
N GLU A 25 18.93 -41.55 -61.28
CA GLU A 25 19.80 -42.65 -61.66
C GLU A 25 19.79 -43.69 -60.53
N ALA A 26 19.52 -44.95 -60.86
CA ALA A 26 19.68 -46.07 -59.93
C ALA A 26 21.18 -46.26 -59.68
N SER A 27 21.71 -45.50 -58.71
CA SER A 27 23.07 -45.70 -58.22
C SER A 27 23.10 -47.02 -57.47
N ASP A 28 23.52 -48.08 -58.15
CA ASP A 28 23.78 -49.41 -57.59
C ASP A 28 25.00 -49.39 -56.66
N GLU A 29 24.90 -48.71 -55.52
CA GLU A 29 25.76 -48.99 -54.36
C GLU A 29 25.16 -48.48 -53.05
N PHE A 30 23.85 -48.65 -52.86
CA PHE A 30 23.22 -48.49 -51.55
C PHE A 30 22.90 -49.89 -51.02
N THR A 31 23.82 -50.44 -50.22
CA THR A 31 23.59 -51.74 -49.60
C THR A 31 22.52 -51.62 -48.52
N ILE A 32 21.81 -52.72 -48.25
CA ILE A 32 20.82 -52.79 -47.16
C ILE A 32 21.48 -52.37 -45.82
N GLU A 33 22.76 -52.68 -45.66
CA GLU A 33 23.57 -52.27 -44.51
C GLU A 33 23.74 -50.74 -44.41
N THR A 34 24.04 -50.04 -45.51
CA THR A 34 24.13 -48.58 -45.49
C THR A 34 22.79 -47.92 -45.15
N MET A 35 21.67 -48.51 -45.61
CA MET A 35 20.33 -48.04 -45.29
C MET A 35 20.00 -48.24 -43.80
N ALA A 36 20.35 -49.41 -43.26
CA ALA A 36 20.17 -49.73 -41.84
C ALA A 36 21.00 -48.80 -40.95
N MET A 37 22.28 -48.57 -41.28
CA MET A 37 23.14 -47.63 -40.56
C MET A 37 22.59 -46.20 -40.58
N MET A 38 22.05 -45.75 -41.73
CA MET A 38 21.50 -44.41 -41.86
C MET A 38 20.20 -44.24 -41.06
N ASN A 39 19.35 -45.27 -41.02
CA ASN A 39 18.16 -45.30 -40.18
C ASN A 39 18.51 -45.28 -38.69
N GLU A 40 19.49 -46.09 -38.26
CA GLU A 40 19.97 -46.08 -36.87
C GLU A 40 20.51 -44.70 -36.47
N ARG A 41 21.26 -44.06 -37.37
CA ARG A 41 21.75 -42.69 -37.17
C ARG A 41 20.62 -41.66 -37.09
N ASN A 42 19.59 -41.78 -37.94
CA ASN A 42 18.40 -40.92 -37.87
C ASN A 42 17.68 -41.09 -36.54
N GLU A 43 17.45 -42.33 -36.09
CA GLU A 43 16.84 -42.58 -34.78
C GLU A 43 17.68 -42.01 -33.63
N GLN A 44 19.00 -42.14 -33.70
CA GLN A 44 19.89 -41.58 -32.69
C GLN A 44 19.79 -40.05 -32.66
N LEU A 45 19.77 -39.40 -33.83
CA LEU A 45 19.62 -37.95 -33.94
C LEU A 45 18.25 -37.47 -33.46
N GLU A 46 17.18 -38.20 -33.73
CA GLU A 46 15.83 -37.88 -33.22
C GLU A 46 15.76 -38.01 -31.70
N LYS A 47 16.36 -39.06 -31.12
CA LYS A 47 16.51 -39.22 -29.65
C LYS A 47 17.33 -38.07 -29.05
N GLN A 48 18.41 -37.65 -29.71
CA GLN A 48 19.19 -36.49 -29.27
C GLN A 48 18.40 -35.18 -29.36
N LEU A 49 17.64 -34.97 -30.43
CA LEU A 49 16.83 -33.77 -30.62
C LEU A 49 15.73 -33.67 -29.57
N THR A 50 15.02 -34.76 -29.31
CA THR A 50 13.97 -34.81 -28.29
C THR A 50 14.52 -34.53 -26.89
N THR A 51 15.69 -35.10 -26.54
CA THR A 51 16.34 -34.84 -25.25
C THR A 51 16.88 -33.41 -25.12
N LEU A 52 17.40 -32.81 -26.18
CA LEU A 52 17.82 -31.41 -26.16
C LEU A 52 16.63 -30.46 -26.02
N LYS A 53 15.52 -30.75 -26.71
CA LYS A 53 14.29 -29.96 -26.63
C LYS A 53 13.67 -29.99 -25.24
N THR A 54 13.74 -31.12 -24.53
CA THR A 54 13.26 -31.19 -23.13
C THR A 54 14.16 -30.42 -22.18
N LYS A 55 15.49 -30.49 -22.36
CA LYS A 55 16.46 -29.69 -21.60
C LYS A 55 16.27 -28.19 -21.82
N GLU A 56 16.05 -27.77 -23.07
CA GLU A 56 15.77 -26.37 -23.42
C GLU A 56 14.51 -25.86 -22.71
N LYS A 57 13.41 -26.62 -22.78
CA LYS A 57 12.17 -26.28 -22.08
C LYS A 57 12.39 -26.13 -20.58
N LYS A 58 13.12 -27.07 -19.97
CA LYS A 58 13.46 -27.03 -18.54
C LYS A 58 14.29 -25.79 -18.19
N ALA A 59 15.34 -25.50 -18.96
CA ALA A 59 16.18 -24.32 -18.75
C ALA A 59 15.37 -23.01 -18.89
N ARG A 60 14.44 -22.93 -19.86
CA ARG A 60 13.54 -21.78 -20.00
C ARG A 60 12.64 -21.60 -18.78
N THR A 61 12.07 -22.67 -18.25
CA THR A 61 11.23 -22.59 -17.03
C THR A 61 12.04 -22.19 -15.80
N GLU A 62 13.27 -22.69 -15.67
CA GLU A 62 14.18 -22.32 -14.58
C GLU A 62 14.58 -20.85 -14.68
N LEU A 63 14.92 -20.38 -15.88
CA LEU A 63 15.25 -18.97 -16.11
C LEU A 63 14.08 -18.05 -15.78
N ALA A 64 12.86 -18.38 -16.22
CA ALA A 64 11.66 -17.63 -15.87
C ALA A 64 11.40 -17.59 -14.36
N THR A 65 11.73 -18.66 -13.64
CA THR A 65 11.60 -18.73 -12.18
C THR A 65 12.68 -17.94 -11.45
N LEU A 66 13.86 -17.77 -12.05
CA LEU A 66 14.92 -16.95 -11.50
C LEU A 66 14.69 -15.46 -11.79
N SER A 67 14.15 -15.12 -12.97
CA SER A 67 13.87 -13.74 -13.35
C SER A 67 12.72 -13.09 -12.59
N THR A 68 11.85 -13.88 -11.94
CA THR A 68 10.82 -13.34 -11.04
C THR A 68 11.38 -12.89 -9.69
N LYS A 69 12.61 -13.30 -9.35
CA LYS A 69 13.25 -12.90 -8.10
C LYS A 69 14.00 -11.58 -8.33
N PRO A 70 13.75 -10.55 -7.50
CA PRO A 70 14.52 -9.30 -7.59
C PRO A 70 15.99 -9.57 -7.30
N LEU A 71 16.86 -8.72 -7.84
CA LEU A 71 18.29 -8.85 -7.61
C LEU A 71 18.60 -8.58 -6.13
N LEU A 72 19.61 -9.25 -5.59
CA LEU A 72 19.99 -9.07 -4.18
C LEU A 72 20.37 -7.61 -3.86
N CYS A 73 20.95 -6.88 -4.82
CA CYS A 73 21.25 -5.46 -4.67
C CYS A 73 20.00 -4.59 -4.57
N GLU A 74 18.97 -4.86 -5.38
CA GLU A 74 17.67 -4.18 -5.33
C GLU A 74 16.99 -4.46 -3.99
N LEU A 75 16.94 -5.74 -3.58
CA LEU A 75 16.33 -6.11 -2.31
C LEU A 75 17.01 -5.43 -1.10
N ARG A 76 18.35 -5.32 -1.13
CA ARG A 76 19.10 -4.58 -0.09
C ARG A 76 18.78 -3.10 -0.09
N HIS A 77 18.61 -2.51 -1.28
CA HIS A 77 18.23 -1.12 -1.41
C HIS A 77 16.83 -0.87 -0.84
N ASP A 78 15.86 -1.69 -1.22
CA ASP A 78 14.47 -1.59 -0.77
C ASP A 78 14.35 -1.77 0.74
N VAL A 79 15.06 -2.76 1.31
CA VAL A 79 15.12 -2.94 2.77
C VAL A 79 15.69 -1.69 3.46
N GLY A 80 16.78 -1.12 2.93
CA GLY A 80 17.35 0.11 3.47
C GLY A 80 16.39 1.30 3.40
N GLN A 81 15.62 1.45 2.32
CA GLN A 81 14.58 2.48 2.21
C GLN A 81 13.47 2.25 3.24
N LEU A 82 12.94 1.04 3.34
CA LEU A 82 11.86 0.70 4.28
C LEU A 82 12.27 0.92 5.74
N GLU A 83 13.52 0.60 6.09
CA GLU A 83 14.06 0.87 7.42
C GLU A 83 14.08 2.38 7.73
N GLN A 84 14.51 3.21 6.78
CA GLN A 84 14.51 4.67 6.93
C GLN A 84 13.09 5.23 7.08
N GLU A 85 12.15 4.79 6.26
CA GLU A 85 10.74 5.19 6.35
C GLU A 85 10.13 4.81 7.70
N THR A 86 10.37 3.58 8.14
CA THR A 86 9.90 3.07 9.43
C THR A 86 10.47 3.90 10.57
N GLN A 87 11.75 4.25 10.51
CA GLN A 87 12.40 5.11 11.50
C GLN A 87 11.81 6.52 11.50
N ALA A 88 11.52 7.09 10.32
CA ALA A 88 10.92 8.41 10.18
C ALA A 88 9.49 8.45 10.75
N ILE A 89 8.66 7.47 10.40
CA ILE A 89 7.29 7.33 10.91
C ILE A 89 7.29 7.14 12.42
N SER A 90 8.14 6.24 12.93
CA SER A 90 8.27 5.98 14.37
C SER A 90 8.71 7.24 15.13
N SER A 91 9.62 8.02 14.55
CA SER A 91 10.06 9.30 15.14
C SER A 91 8.94 10.33 15.17
N ARG A 92 8.11 10.40 14.12
CA ARG A 92 6.92 11.26 14.09
C ARG A 92 5.90 10.83 15.13
N LEU A 93 5.63 9.53 15.26
CA LEU A 93 4.73 8.99 16.28
C LEU A 93 5.20 9.32 17.69
N LYS A 94 6.50 9.14 17.98
CA LYS A 94 7.08 9.54 19.27
C LYS A 94 6.91 11.03 19.55
N LYS A 95 7.05 11.91 18.54
CA LYS A 95 6.80 13.35 18.69
C LYS A 95 5.33 13.66 18.96
N ILE A 96 4.41 12.96 18.30
CA ILE A 96 2.96 13.10 18.53
C ILE A 96 2.58 12.61 19.93
N GLN A 97 3.16 11.50 20.39
CA GLN A 97 2.91 10.95 21.73
C GLN A 97 3.52 11.79 22.85
N LYS A 98 4.64 12.49 22.58
CA LYS A 98 5.27 13.42 23.53
C LYS A 98 4.54 14.75 23.67
N ARG A 99 3.77 15.16 22.67
CA ARG A 99 2.75 16.20 22.85
C ARG A 99 1.59 15.49 23.53
N ASP A 100 1.04 16.04 24.61
CA ASP A 100 -0.02 15.42 25.44
C ASP A 100 -1.38 15.26 24.71
N SER A 101 -1.38 14.86 23.44
CA SER A 101 -2.55 14.51 22.66
C SER A 101 -3.03 13.14 23.14
N ILE A 102 -3.89 13.15 24.16
CA ILE A 102 -4.67 11.97 24.55
C ILE A 102 -5.45 11.51 23.31
N GLN A 103 -5.01 10.42 22.68
CA GLN A 103 -5.77 9.82 21.60
C GLN A 103 -7.04 9.22 22.18
N MET A 104 -8.15 9.93 22.02
CA MET A 104 -9.48 9.47 22.40
C MET A 104 -10.28 9.16 21.14
N SER A 105 -11.09 8.10 21.20
CA SER A 105 -12.04 7.81 20.13
C SER A 105 -13.05 8.96 20.01
N PRO A 106 -13.62 9.18 18.81
CA PRO A 106 -14.61 10.23 18.59
C PRO A 106 -15.85 10.05 19.47
N GLU A 107 -16.25 8.82 19.75
CA GLU A 107 -17.39 8.49 20.63
C GLU A 107 -17.12 8.95 22.06
N LYS A 108 -15.96 8.61 22.62
CA LYS A 108 -15.57 8.99 23.98
C LYS A 108 -15.44 10.50 24.11
N ARG A 109 -14.95 11.17 23.07
CA ARG A 109 -14.88 12.63 23.02
C ARG A 109 -16.26 13.28 23.00
N ALA A 110 -17.19 12.72 22.23
CA ALA A 110 -18.57 13.20 22.17
C ALA A 110 -19.30 13.04 23.51
N GLU A 111 -19.07 11.92 24.22
CA GLU A 111 -19.58 11.66 25.56
C GLU A 111 -19.07 12.67 26.58
N LEU A 112 -17.75 12.87 26.64
CA LEU A 112 -17.15 13.91 27.50
C LEU A 112 -17.69 15.30 27.20
N GLY A 113 -17.90 15.64 25.92
CA GLY A 113 -18.51 16.89 25.52
C GLY A 113 -19.96 17.05 26.02
N LYS A 114 -20.74 15.97 26.06
CA LYS A 114 -22.11 15.97 26.63
C LYS A 114 -22.06 16.18 28.15
N GLU A 115 -21.17 15.48 28.85
CA GLU A 115 -21.01 15.63 30.30
C GLU A 115 -20.56 17.03 30.68
N TRP A 116 -19.56 17.57 29.98
CA TRP A 116 -19.07 18.93 30.22
C TRP A 116 -20.20 19.96 30.05
N ARG A 117 -21.01 19.86 28.98
CA ARG A 117 -22.17 20.74 28.77
C ARG A 117 -23.19 20.62 29.90
N ARG A 118 -23.49 19.41 30.37
CA ARG A 118 -24.40 19.17 31.49
C ARG A 118 -23.90 19.87 32.75
N TRP A 119 -22.65 19.65 33.14
CA TRP A 119 -22.07 20.24 34.34
C TRP A 119 -21.94 21.75 34.26
N ASN A 120 -21.56 22.28 33.09
CA ASN A 120 -21.48 23.72 32.86
C ASN A 120 -22.85 24.40 32.99
N ARG A 121 -23.92 23.75 32.49
CA ARG A 121 -25.30 24.25 32.67
C ARG A 121 -25.70 24.27 34.14
N ILE A 122 -25.42 23.20 34.88
CA ILE A 122 -25.70 23.12 36.33
C ILE A 122 -24.95 24.22 37.09
N ALA A 123 -23.66 24.39 36.82
CA ALA A 123 -22.83 25.42 37.44
C ALA A 123 -23.38 26.83 37.15
N SER A 124 -23.78 27.09 35.91
CA SER A 124 -24.35 28.37 35.48
C SER A 124 -25.68 28.69 36.18
N VAL A 125 -26.55 27.70 36.34
CA VAL A 125 -27.82 27.86 37.06
C VAL A 125 -27.56 28.11 38.55
N ARG A 126 -26.71 27.31 39.18
CA ARG A 126 -26.35 27.50 40.60
C ARG A 126 -25.75 28.87 40.86
N LYS A 127 -24.85 29.33 39.98
CA LYS A 127 -24.27 30.66 40.05
C LYS A 127 -25.32 31.77 40.01
N ARG A 128 -26.35 31.61 39.19
CA ARG A 128 -27.48 32.54 39.12
C ARG A 128 -28.29 32.54 40.41
N ILE A 129 -28.69 31.35 40.89
CA ILE A 129 -29.44 31.21 42.15
C ILE A 129 -28.69 31.86 43.32
N CYS A 130 -27.39 31.60 43.45
CA CYS A 130 -26.58 32.21 44.51
C CYS A 130 -26.53 33.75 44.40
N ARG A 131 -26.44 34.29 43.16
CA ARG A 131 -26.48 35.75 42.94
C ARG A 131 -27.84 36.34 43.29
N ASP A 132 -28.92 35.69 42.88
CA ASP A 132 -30.29 36.17 43.12
C ASP A 132 -30.62 36.14 44.62
N LEU A 133 -30.26 35.06 45.32
CA LEU A 133 -30.41 34.94 46.76
C LEU A 133 -29.67 36.05 47.49
N TRP A 134 -28.38 36.24 47.17
CA TRP A 134 -27.59 37.27 47.82
C TRP A 134 -28.06 38.69 47.51
N SER A 135 -28.57 38.93 46.31
CA SER A 135 -29.14 40.23 45.96
C SER A 135 -30.35 40.56 46.84
N ARG A 136 -31.23 39.58 47.10
CA ARG A 136 -32.38 39.74 48.01
C ARG A 136 -31.96 39.93 49.47
N CYS A 137 -30.91 39.26 49.92
CA CYS A 137 -30.38 39.45 51.28
C CYS A 137 -29.80 40.87 51.46
N LEU A 138 -29.16 41.42 50.44
CA LEU A 138 -28.62 42.79 50.46
C LEU A 138 -29.73 43.85 50.50
N GLU A 139 -30.86 43.63 49.82
CA GLU A 139 -32.02 44.55 49.85
C GLU A 139 -32.63 44.73 51.25
N VAL A 140 -32.46 43.76 52.14
CA VAL A 140 -32.98 43.78 53.52
C VAL A 140 -31.88 44.10 54.55
N SER A 141 -30.63 44.24 54.09
CA SER A 141 -29.48 44.49 54.96
C SER A 141 -29.34 46.00 55.25
N PRO A 142 -28.92 46.40 56.46
CA PRO A 142 -28.61 47.79 56.74
C PRO A 142 -27.47 48.30 55.84
N ASP A 143 -27.51 49.60 55.51
CA ASP A 143 -26.63 50.26 54.51
C ASP A 143 -25.11 50.12 54.78
N ASN A 144 -24.72 49.64 55.96
CA ASN A 144 -23.33 49.44 56.35
C ASN A 144 -22.74 48.08 55.92
N VAL A 145 -23.53 47.18 55.30
CA VAL A 145 -23.04 45.87 54.84
C VAL A 145 -22.78 45.91 53.33
N CYS A 146 -21.51 45.78 52.92
CA CYS A 146 -21.11 45.84 51.52
C CYS A 146 -21.16 44.46 50.83
N ARG A 147 -21.46 44.44 49.51
CA ARG A 147 -21.56 43.22 48.68
C ARG A 147 -20.27 42.39 48.70
N GLU A 148 -19.14 43.07 48.77
CA GLU A 148 -17.79 42.50 48.75
C GLU A 148 -17.44 41.80 50.07
N GLU A 149 -18.05 42.17 51.19
CA GLU A 149 -17.81 41.58 52.51
C GLU A 149 -18.64 40.31 52.76
N LEU A 150 -19.84 40.23 52.16
CA LEU A 150 -20.71 39.04 52.23
C LEU A 150 -20.23 37.89 51.31
N TRP A 151 -19.30 38.16 50.39
CA TRP A 151 -18.88 37.22 49.38
C TRP A 151 -17.50 36.62 49.68
N VAL A 152 -17.42 35.35 50.10
CA VAL A 152 -16.17 34.58 50.03
C VAL A 152 -15.88 34.27 48.56
N SER A 153 -15.16 35.17 47.90
CA SER A 153 -14.41 35.03 46.64
C SER A 153 -14.93 33.98 45.64
N THR A 154 -15.99 34.30 44.88
CA THR A 154 -16.21 33.59 43.60
C THR A 154 -15.10 33.89 42.61
N THR A 155 -14.34 34.96 42.80
CA THR A 155 -13.20 35.37 41.98
C THR A 155 -12.11 34.30 41.93
N THR A 156 -11.79 33.63 43.03
CA THR A 156 -10.75 32.58 43.05
C THR A 156 -11.22 31.28 42.38
N LEU A 157 -12.48 30.87 42.62
CA LEU A 157 -13.09 29.70 41.99
C LEU A 157 -13.40 29.93 40.49
N ASP A 158 -13.95 31.08 40.11
CA ASP A 158 -14.18 31.45 38.71
C ASP A 158 -12.86 31.61 37.95
N ALA A 159 -11.82 32.19 38.56
CA ALA A 159 -10.50 32.29 37.92
C ALA A 159 -9.84 30.91 37.75
N ALA A 160 -10.06 29.98 38.69
CA ALA A 160 -9.58 28.60 38.58
C ALA A 160 -10.37 27.81 37.52
N LEU A 161 -11.69 27.97 37.45
CA LEU A 161 -12.57 27.36 36.45
C LEU A 161 -12.35 27.93 35.04
N ARG A 162 -12.17 29.25 34.90
CA ARG A 162 -11.82 29.88 33.61
C ARG A 162 -10.46 29.43 33.10
N ARG A 163 -9.44 29.36 33.96
CA ARG A 163 -8.12 28.83 33.59
C ARG A 163 -8.22 27.37 33.11
N ARG A 164 -8.97 26.54 33.82
CA ARG A 164 -9.17 25.13 33.46
C ARG A 164 -10.01 24.95 32.18
N SER A 165 -11.02 25.79 31.97
CA SER A 165 -11.85 25.79 30.76
C SER A 165 -11.11 26.30 29.52
N ALA A 166 -10.22 27.28 29.66
CA ALA A 166 -9.41 27.80 28.56
C ALA A 166 -8.39 26.76 28.05
N VAL A 167 -7.79 25.99 28.97
CA VAL A 167 -6.93 24.84 28.63
C VAL A 167 -7.71 23.79 27.84
N VAL A 168 -8.91 23.41 28.31
CA VAL A 168 -9.77 22.44 27.60
C VAL A 168 -10.24 22.96 26.24
N SER A 169 -10.63 24.24 26.11
CA SER A 169 -11.02 24.79 24.81
C SER A 169 -9.86 24.93 23.82
N ALA A 170 -8.64 25.20 24.29
CA ALA A 170 -7.45 25.24 23.44
C ALA A 170 -7.10 23.85 22.89
N ASP A 171 -7.23 22.79 23.68
CA ASP A 171 -6.99 21.40 23.25
C ASP A 171 -8.01 20.91 22.22
N PHE A 172 -9.25 21.42 22.27
CA PHE A 172 -10.27 21.09 21.27
C PHE A 172 -10.16 21.94 19.99
N GLY A 173 -9.93 23.25 20.11
CA GLY A 173 -9.83 24.15 18.94
C GLY A 173 -8.55 23.98 18.12
N HIS A 174 -7.45 23.51 18.71
CA HIS A 174 -6.19 23.28 17.99
C HIS A 174 -6.22 22.01 17.11
N GLN A 175 -7.15 21.08 17.34
CA GLN A 175 -7.31 19.90 16.50
C GLN A 175 -8.16 20.14 15.24
N ASP A 176 -9.13 21.07 15.29
CA ASP A 176 -9.94 21.44 14.11
C ASP A 176 -9.16 22.32 13.11
N SER A 177 -8.04 22.92 13.54
CA SER A 177 -7.20 23.82 12.72
C SER A 177 -6.10 23.10 11.92
N LEU A 178 -5.88 21.81 12.18
CA LEU A 178 -4.97 20.98 11.39
C LEU A 178 -5.80 20.25 10.34
N GLY A 179 -6.10 20.92 9.23
CA GLY A 179 -6.83 20.38 8.08
C GLY A 179 -6.30 19.02 7.63
N LEU A 180 -6.82 17.96 8.23
CA LEU A 180 -6.73 16.58 7.76
C LEU A 180 -7.95 16.26 6.90
N GLU A 181 -8.34 17.19 6.02
CA GLU A 181 -9.00 16.83 4.77
C GLU A 181 -7.90 16.57 3.75
N GLY A 182 -7.36 15.35 3.82
CA GLY A 182 -6.28 14.89 2.96
C GLY A 182 -6.50 13.42 2.62
N SER A 183 -7.50 13.19 1.75
CA SER A 183 -7.53 12.08 0.79
C SER A 183 -7.20 10.68 1.33
N PHE A 184 -8.19 10.05 1.96
CA PHE A 184 -8.26 8.58 2.07
C PHE A 184 -9.46 8.05 1.28
N LEU A 185 -9.52 8.36 0.00
CA LEU A 185 -10.33 7.63 -0.99
C LEU A 185 -9.69 7.82 -2.37
N ARG A 186 -8.88 6.84 -2.78
CA ARG A 186 -8.75 6.43 -4.17
C ARG A 186 -8.60 4.92 -4.20
#